data_AF-A0A967SNQ2-F1
#
_entry.id   AF-A0A967SNQ2-F1
#
_cell.length_a   1.000
_cell.length_b   1.000
_cell.length_c   1.000
_cell.angle_alpha   90.00
_cell.angle_beta   90.00
_cell.angle_gamma   90.00
#
_symmetry.space_group_name_H-M   'P 1'
#
loop_
_entity.id
_entity.type
_entity.pdbx_description
1 polymer ?
#
loop_
_entity_poly.entity_id
_entity_poly.type
_entity_poly.pdbx_seq_one_letter_code
_entity_poly.pdbx_strand_id
1 'polypeptide(L)'
;FGFLRAVAIDQHLLVRGREEDLLEVLAARPELLGIGLDEGTALVVRGDRAEVVGRSVVAFYDNGLPDDGVGGPGEPTQRELFF
;
A
#
# COMPACT_ATOMS: atom_id res chain seq x y z
N PHE A 1 6.11 17.88 6.41
CA PHE A 1 5.18 16.82 5.95
C PHE A 1 4.95 16.98 4.46
N GLY A 2 4.70 15.90 3.71
CA GLY A 2 4.44 15.95 2.26
C GLY A 2 5.54 15.44 1.33
N PHE A 3 6.41 14.53 1.80
CA PHE A 3 7.40 13.85 0.94
C PHE A 3 6.74 12.87 -0.04
N LEU A 4 5.66 12.22 0.40
CA LEU A 4 4.77 11.41 -0.42
C LEU A 4 3.38 12.05 -0.40
N ARG A 5 2.78 12.24 -1.58
CA ARG A 5 1.43 12.80 -1.75
C ARG A 5 0.49 11.68 -2.16
N ALA A 6 -0.79 11.81 -1.78
CA ALA A 6 -1.82 10.82 -2.09
C ALA A 6 -1.48 9.40 -1.59
N VAL A 7 -0.90 9.31 -0.39
CA VAL A 7 -0.53 8.04 0.25
C VAL A 7 -1.06 8.01 1.68
N ALA A 8 -1.60 6.86 2.10
CA ALA A 8 -1.83 6.50 3.49
C ALA A 8 -0.74 5.51 3.94
N ILE A 9 -0.16 5.71 5.12
CA ILE A 9 0.93 4.87 5.65
C ILE A 9 0.49 4.24 6.95
N ASP A 10 0.74 2.94 7.10
CA ASP A 10 0.59 2.22 8.36
C ASP A 10 1.85 1.45 8.75
N GLN A 11 2.11 1.35 10.05
CA GLN A 11 3.27 0.66 10.63
C GLN A 11 2.87 -0.54 11.48
N HIS A 12 3.83 -1.44 11.69
CA HIS A 12 3.68 -2.67 12.48
C HIS A 12 2.65 -3.63 11.88
N LEU A 13 2.71 -3.78 10.55
CA LEU A 13 1.72 -4.50 9.76
C LEU A 13 1.44 -5.90 10.29
N LEU A 14 2.45 -6.78 10.33
CA LEU A 14 2.25 -8.19 10.69
C LEU A 14 2.20 -8.40 12.20
N VAL A 15 3.07 -7.72 12.94
CA VAL A 15 3.18 -7.90 14.40
C VAL A 15 1.91 -7.50 15.16
N ARG A 16 1.06 -6.65 14.57
CA ARG A 16 -0.22 -6.24 15.17
C ARG A 16 -1.45 -6.80 14.44
N GLY A 17 -1.29 -7.52 13.33
CA GLY A 17 -2.42 -8.00 12.53
C GLY A 17 -3.22 -6.85 11.90
N ARG A 18 -2.53 -5.87 11.30
CA ARG A 18 -3.10 -4.62 10.77
C ARG A 18 -3.11 -4.58 9.25
N GLU A 19 -3.03 -5.74 8.61
CA GLU A 19 -3.10 -5.90 7.16
C GLU A 19 -4.41 -5.26 6.61
N GLU A 20 -5.49 -5.36 7.37
CA GLU A 20 -6.80 -4.86 6.95
C GLU A 20 -7.06 -3.39 7.33
N ASP A 21 -6.26 -2.78 8.22
CA ASP A 21 -6.52 -1.43 8.78
C ASP A 21 -6.57 -0.34 7.70
N LEU A 22 -5.68 -0.44 6.69
CA LEU A 22 -5.64 0.52 5.59
C LEU A 22 -6.86 0.40 4.67
N LEU A 23 -7.56 -0.74 4.65
CA LEU A 23 -8.68 -0.96 3.75
C LEU A 23 -9.86 -0.02 4.03
N GLU A 24 -10.16 0.26 5.30
CA GLU A 24 -11.21 1.22 5.66
C GLU A 24 -10.87 2.64 5.22
N VAL A 25 -9.58 3.02 5.35
CA VAL A 25 -9.08 4.32 4.89
C VAL A 25 -9.22 4.44 3.38
N LEU A 26 -8.83 3.39 2.64
CA LEU A 26 -8.91 3.37 1.18
C LEU A 26 -10.34 3.30 0.66
N ALA A 27 -11.25 2.63 1.38
CA ALA A 27 -12.67 2.64 1.05
C ALA A 27 -13.27 4.05 1.16
N ALA A 28 -12.85 4.82 2.18
CA ALA A 28 -13.27 6.21 2.37
C ALA A 28 -12.56 7.19 1.42
N ARG A 29 -11.32 6.89 1.02
CA ARG A 29 -10.43 7.75 0.23
C ARG A 29 -9.75 6.94 -0.89
N PRO A 30 -10.51 6.57 -1.94
CA PRO A 30 -10.03 5.67 -2.98
C PRO A 30 -8.94 6.26 -3.87
N GLU A 31 -8.69 7.57 -3.79
CA GLU A 31 -7.59 8.24 -4.49
C GLU A 31 -6.22 8.06 -3.82
N LEU A 32 -6.15 7.41 -2.67
CA LEU A 32 -4.91 7.15 -1.95
C LEU A 32 -4.32 5.79 -2.33
N LEU A 33 -2.99 5.72 -2.37
CA LEU A 33 -2.25 4.46 -2.30
C LEU A 33 -2.01 4.11 -0.82
N GLY A 34 -2.34 2.90 -0.39
CA GLY A 34 -2.01 2.41 0.94
C GLY A 34 -0.63 1.76 0.97
N ILE A 35 0.17 2.06 1.99
CA ILE A 35 1.50 1.45 2.21
C ILE A 35 1.60 0.96 3.65
N GLY A 36 1.66 -0.36 3.83
CA GLY A 36 1.92 -1.02 5.11
C GLY A 36 3.40 -1.34 5.27
N LEU A 37 3.99 -0.98 6.42
CA LEU A 37 5.38 -1.26 6.76
C LEU A 37 5.45 -2.21 7.96
N ASP A 38 6.13 -3.34 7.81
CA ASP A 38 6.38 -4.25 8.93
C ASP A 38 7.65 -3.88 9.73
N GLU A 39 7.79 -4.46 10.93
CA GLU A 39 8.90 -4.15 11.83
C GLU A 39 10.29 -4.44 11.25
N GLY A 40 11.20 -3.47 11.41
CA GLY A 40 12.56 -3.61 10.89
C GLY A 40 12.64 -3.54 9.36
N THR A 41 11.59 -3.03 8.71
CA THR A 41 11.51 -2.79 7.27
C THR A 41 11.18 -1.34 6.98
N ALA A 42 11.71 -0.82 5.88
CA ALA A 42 11.49 0.54 5.41
C ALA A 42 11.33 0.58 3.89
N LEU A 43 10.55 1.55 3.41
CA LEU A 43 10.47 1.91 2.00
C LEU A 43 11.28 3.18 1.75
N VAL A 44 12.37 3.06 0.98
CA VAL A 44 13.22 4.19 0.60
C VAL A 44 12.73 4.74 -0.74
N VAL A 45 12.19 5.96 -0.74
CA VAL A 45 11.72 6.62 -1.96
C VAL A 45 12.68 7.72 -2.40
N ARG A 46 13.09 7.68 -3.67
CA ARG A 46 13.97 8.67 -4.31
C ARG A 46 13.45 8.98 -5.71
N GLY A 47 12.86 10.17 -5.88
CA GLY A 47 12.22 10.54 -7.14
C GLY A 47 11.03 9.64 -7.44
N ASP A 48 11.09 8.94 -8.56
CA ASP A 48 10.08 7.98 -9.04
C ASP A 48 10.39 6.53 -8.68
N ARG A 49 11.44 6.28 -7.88
CA ARG A 49 11.85 4.94 -7.46
C ARG A 49 11.60 4.70 -5.99
N ALA A 50 11.18 3.49 -5.67
CA ALA A 50 11.02 2.99 -4.32
C ALA A 50 11.79 1.67 -4.16
N GLU A 51 12.47 1.51 -3.03
CA GLU A 51 13.24 0.32 -2.68
C GLU A 51 12.84 -0.17 -1.29
N VAL A 52 12.52 -1.46 -1.17
CA VAL A 52 12.28 -2.09 0.13
C VAL A 52 13.62 -2.49 0.74
N VAL A 53 13.85 -2.06 1.98
CA VAL A 53 15.03 -2.45 2.76
C VAL A 53 14.59 -2.97 4.11
N GLY A 54 15.17 -4.08 4.56
CA GLY A 54 14.86 -4.64 5.86
C GLY A 54 14.74 -6.16 5.84
N ARG A 55 14.12 -6.70 6.90
CA ARG A 55 14.04 -8.16 7.12
C ARG A 55 12.64 -8.73 6.89
N SER A 56 11.65 -7.88 6.71
CA SER A 56 10.26 -8.25 6.52
C SER A 56 9.72 -7.50 5.30
N VAL A 57 8.41 -7.25 5.28
CA VAL A 57 7.67 -6.85 4.08
C VAL A 57 7.25 -5.39 4.08
N VAL A 58 7.07 -4.86 2.87
CA VAL A 58 6.23 -3.69 2.60
C VAL A 58 5.03 -4.14 1.79
N ALA A 59 3.83 -3.81 2.24
CA ALA A 59 2.58 -4.11 1.54
C ALA A 59 2.06 -2.85 0.82
N PHE A 60 1.65 -3.00 -0.44
CA PHE A 60 0.95 -1.96 -1.19
C PHE A 60 -0.50 -2.35 -1.38
N TYR A 61 -1.39 -1.36 -1.22
CA TYR A 61 -2.83 -1.48 -1.35
C TYR A 61 -3.32 -0.45 -2.38
N ASP A 62 -3.89 -0.93 -3.48
CA ASP A 62 -4.38 -0.09 -4.57
C ASP A 62 -5.81 -0.50 -4.94
N ASN A 63 -6.66 0.50 -5.20
CA ASN A 63 -8.05 0.33 -5.64
C ASN A 63 -8.20 0.39 -7.17
N GLY A 64 -7.12 0.65 -7.93
CA GLY A 64 -7.19 1.16 -9.30
C GLY A 64 -6.53 0.36 -10.42
N LEU A 65 -5.94 -0.81 -10.19
CA LEU A 65 -5.33 -1.59 -11.28
C LEU A 65 -6.28 -2.69 -11.81
N PRO A 66 -6.77 -2.59 -13.07
CA PRO A 66 -7.34 -3.74 -13.76
C PRO A 66 -6.23 -4.79 -13.98
N ASP A 67 -6.54 -6.04 -13.64
CA ASP A 67 -5.56 -7.13 -13.64
C ASP A 67 -5.11 -7.58 -15.05
N ASP A 68 -5.75 -7.13 -16.13
CA ASP A 68 -5.59 -7.78 -17.44
C ASP A 68 -5.69 -6.84 -18.65
N GLY A 69 -5.67 -5.51 -18.44
CA GLY A 69 -5.78 -4.56 -19.55
C GLY A 69 -7.16 -4.53 -20.23
N VAL A 70 -8.19 -5.15 -19.64
CA VAL A 70 -9.58 -5.03 -20.10
C VAL A 70 -10.36 -4.26 -19.02
N GLY A 71 -10.40 -2.94 -19.17
CA GLY A 71 -11.14 -2.05 -18.29
C GLY A 71 -12.65 -2.26 -18.39
N GLY A 72 -13.20 -3.11 -17.51
CA GLY A 72 -14.59 -3.06 -17.07
C GLY A 72 -14.69 -2.37 -15.70
N PRO A 73 -15.85 -1.79 -15.33
CA PRO A 73 -16.07 -1.25 -14.00
C PRO A 73 -16.22 -2.44 -13.01
N GLY A 74 -15.09 -2.99 -12.60
CA GLY A 74 -15.01 -4.10 -11.63
C GLY A 74 -14.94 -3.58 -10.21
N GLU A 75 -15.54 -4.34 -9.29
CA GLU A 75 -15.48 -4.12 -7.84
C GLU A 75 -14.04 -3.87 -7.36
N PRO A 76 -13.84 -3.05 -6.30
CA PRO A 76 -12.52 -2.77 -5.75
C PRO A 76 -11.81 -4.08 -5.42
N THR A 77 -10.79 -4.42 -6.21
CA THR A 77 -10.02 -5.64 -6.02
C THR A 77 -8.89 -5.30 -5.06
N GLN A 78 -9.05 -5.66 -3.79
CA GLN A 78 -8.00 -5.49 -2.79
C GLN A 78 -6.85 -6.43 -3.14
N ARG A 79 -5.69 -5.85 -3.47
CA ARG A 79 -4.46 -6.58 -3.70
C ARG A 79 -3.40 -6.12 -2.74
N GLU A 80 -2.96 -7.04 -1.89
CA GLU A 80 -1.78 -6.88 -1.06
C GLU A 80 -0.59 -7.45 -1.82
N LEU A 81 0.27 -6.57 -2.30
CA LEU A 81 1.56 -6.97 -2.85
C LEU A 81 2.62 -6.78 -1.77
N PHE A 82 3.13 -7.90 -1.25
CA PHE A 82 4.25 -7.92 -0.31
C PHE A 82 5.57 -7.95 -1.08
N PHE A 83 6.38 -6.91 -0.91
CA PHE A 83 7.73 -6.80 -1.47
C PHE A 83 8.79 -6.81 -0.38
#